data_AF-W0QAF8-F1
#
_entry.id   AF-W0QAF8-F1
#
_cell.length_a   1.000
_cell.length_b   1.000
_cell.length_c   1.000
_cell.angle_alpha   90.00
_cell.angle_beta   90.00
_cell.angle_gamma   90.00
#
_symmetry.space_group_name_H-M   'P 1'
#
loop_
_entity.id
_entity.type
_entity.pdbx_description
1 polymer ?
#
loop_
_entity_poly.entity_id
_entity_poly.type
_entity_poly.pdbx_seq_one_letter_code
_entity_poly.pdbx_strand_id
1 'polypeptide(L)'
;MSRKKKDDETLNPKENTPPEDEVKADEQPQPPEGETKTDGAVIDPIAFEIKLKSIHPQATYGRCGYRFNKETAVEIARADLTDEQIITLANDPYLEFVPVVEGNA
;
A
#
# COMPACT_ATOMS: atom_id res chain seq x y z
N MET A 1 10.58 42.51 40.11
CA MET A 1 11.19 43.10 38.89
C MET A 1 12.66 42.67 38.84
N SER A 2 13.27 42.51 37.65
CA SER A 2 14.72 42.35 37.37
C SER A 2 15.48 41.21 38.09
N ARG A 3 16.05 40.17 37.45
CA ARG A 3 17.07 40.06 36.35
C ARG A 3 18.55 40.27 36.77
N LYS A 4 19.33 39.18 36.92
CA LYS A 4 20.67 38.85 36.33
C LYS A 4 21.34 37.69 37.11
N LYS A 5 21.85 36.63 36.45
CA LYS A 5 23.24 36.36 35.95
C LYS A 5 24.31 36.38 37.06
N LYS A 6 25.34 35.51 37.09
CA LYS A 6 25.79 34.33 36.30
C LYS A 6 26.19 33.23 37.36
N ASP A 7 26.67 32.02 37.08
CA ASP A 7 27.19 31.42 35.85
C ASP A 7 26.62 29.99 35.56
N ASP A 8 27.26 28.94 35.01
CA ASP A 8 28.67 28.62 34.66
C ASP A 8 28.78 27.63 33.47
N GLU A 9 29.98 27.28 33.00
CA GLU A 9 30.22 26.46 31.79
C GLU A 9 30.13 24.93 31.99
N THR A 10 29.42 24.24 31.09
CA THR A 10 29.84 22.94 30.53
C THR A 10 29.25 22.78 29.12
N LEU A 11 30.03 22.21 28.19
CA LEU A 11 29.71 22.16 26.77
C LEU A 11 28.93 20.91 26.33
N ASN A 12 28.33 21.07 25.15
CA ASN A 12 27.85 20.05 24.20
C ASN A 12 26.47 19.38 24.46
N PRO A 13 25.54 19.45 23.48
CA PRO A 13 24.29 18.71 23.53
C PRO A 13 24.50 17.24 23.15
N LYS A 14 23.57 16.39 23.61
CA LYS A 14 23.26 15.12 22.95
C LYS A 14 21.77 15.07 22.64
N GLU A 15 21.42 15.71 21.52
CA GLU A 15 20.24 15.31 20.76
C GLU A 15 20.33 13.80 20.51
N ASN A 16 19.31 13.07 20.98
CA ASN A 16 19.19 11.63 20.73
C ASN A 16 18.39 11.42 19.44
N THR A 17 18.93 11.95 18.34
CA THR A 17 18.39 11.81 16.99
C THR A 17 18.68 10.38 16.52
N PRO A 18 17.65 9.57 16.22
CA PRO A 18 17.86 8.29 15.54
C PRO A 18 18.56 8.56 14.19
N PRO A 19 19.50 7.71 13.75
CA PRO A 19 20.12 7.90 12.45
C PRO A 19 19.06 7.83 11.35
N GLU A 20 19.05 8.83 10.47
CA GLU A 20 18.32 8.81 9.21
C GLU A 20 19.05 7.84 8.27
N ASP A 21 18.75 6.55 8.39
CA ASP A 21 19.35 5.51 7.56
C ASP A 21 19.02 5.74 6.08
N GLU A 22 19.98 5.48 5.19
CA GLU A 22 20.03 6.14 3.89
C GLU A 22 18.87 5.75 2.96
N VAL A 23 18.44 6.71 2.14
CA VAL A 23 17.43 6.52 1.09
C VAL A 23 17.96 5.63 -0.05
N LYS A 24 18.07 4.34 0.25
CA LYS A 24 18.31 3.32 -0.76
C LYS A 24 17.04 3.17 -1.59
N ALA A 25 17.05 3.80 -2.76
CA ALA A 25 15.98 3.66 -3.75
C ALA A 25 15.90 2.19 -4.17
N ASP A 26 14.91 1.49 -3.61
CA ASP A 26 14.52 0.15 -4.05
C ASP A 26 14.04 0.28 -5.50
N GLU A 27 14.66 -0.45 -6.43
CA GLU A 27 14.31 -0.40 -7.84
C GLU A 27 12.86 -0.87 -8.00
N GLN A 28 11.95 0.07 -8.23
CA GLN A 28 10.55 -0.24 -8.53
C GLN A 28 10.51 -1.27 -9.65
N PRO A 29 9.97 -2.48 -9.44
CA PRO A 29 9.63 -3.36 -10.53
C PRO A 29 8.64 -2.60 -11.40
N GLN A 30 9.06 -2.23 -12.62
CA GLN A 30 8.16 -1.62 -13.58
C GLN A 30 6.97 -2.59 -13.72
N PRO A 31 5.72 -2.15 -13.46
CA PRO A 31 4.58 -3.00 -13.71
C PRO A 31 4.60 -3.35 -15.20
N PRO A 32 4.49 -4.63 -15.58
CA PRO A 32 4.56 -5.00 -16.98
C PRO A 32 3.44 -4.27 -17.72
N GLU A 33 3.80 -3.44 -18.70
CA GLU A 33 2.88 -2.73 -19.59
C GLU A 33 2.17 -3.74 -20.49
N GLY A 34 1.22 -4.46 -19.90
CA GLY A 34 0.40 -5.48 -20.53
C GLY A 34 -0.63 -4.88 -21.47
N GLU A 35 -0.18 -4.16 -22.51
CA GLU A 35 -1.00 -3.85 -23.68
C GLU A 35 -1.32 -5.13 -24.49
N THR A 36 -1.99 -6.10 -23.86
CA THR A 36 -2.59 -7.24 -24.55
C THR A 36 -3.78 -6.73 -25.37
N LYS A 37 -3.49 -6.21 -26.56
CA LYS A 37 -4.44 -5.96 -27.64
C LYS A 37 -4.97 -7.30 -28.16
N THR A 38 -5.80 -7.96 -27.36
CA THR A 38 -6.52 -9.17 -27.75
C THR A 38 -7.72 -8.79 -28.61
N ASP A 39 -7.75 -9.28 -29.85
CA ASP A 39 -8.85 -9.09 -30.80
C ASP A 39 -10.02 -10.03 -30.45
N GLY A 40 -10.60 -9.80 -29.28
CA GLY A 40 -11.65 -10.59 -28.65
C GLY A 40 -12.18 -9.81 -27.44
N ALA A 41 -13.49 -9.87 -27.21
CA ALA A 41 -14.20 -8.95 -26.31
C ALA A 41 -13.49 -8.79 -24.96
N VAL A 42 -13.00 -7.58 -24.68
CA VAL A 42 -12.36 -7.23 -23.41
C VAL A 42 -13.42 -7.31 -22.33
N ILE A 43 -13.33 -8.34 -21.48
CA ILE A 43 -14.22 -8.49 -20.32
C ILE A 43 -13.63 -7.64 -19.19
N ASP A 44 -13.92 -6.34 -19.23
CA ASP A 44 -13.56 -5.43 -18.15
C ASP A 44 -14.23 -5.89 -16.84
N PRO A 45 -13.48 -6.02 -15.72
CA PRO A 45 -14.07 -6.38 -14.44
C PRO A 45 -14.93 -5.24 -13.90
N ILE A 46 -16.11 -5.58 -13.37
CA ILE A 46 -17.02 -4.62 -12.72
C ILE A 46 -16.54 -4.26 -11.31
N ALA A 47 -15.86 -5.20 -10.66
CA ALA A 47 -15.37 -5.11 -9.28
C ALA A 47 -14.19 -6.05 -9.06
N PHE A 48 -13.57 -5.95 -7.90
CA PHE A 48 -12.54 -6.88 -7.43
C PHE A 48 -12.88 -7.34 -6.02
N GLU A 49 -12.90 -8.66 -5.78
CA GLU A 49 -12.86 -9.21 -4.43
C GLU A 49 -11.40 -9.26 -3.97
N ILE A 50 -11.10 -8.63 -2.83
CA ILE A 50 -9.75 -8.57 -2.28
C ILE A 50 -9.75 -9.08 -0.85
N LYS A 51 -8.90 -10.08 -0.54
CA LYS A 51 -8.83 -10.73 0.77
C LYS A 51 -7.39 -10.79 1.29
N LEU A 52 -7.22 -10.71 2.62
CA LEU A 52 -5.89 -10.85 3.23
C LEU A 52 -5.51 -12.34 3.31
N LYS A 53 -4.43 -12.72 2.63
CA LYS A 53 -3.89 -14.08 2.67
C LYS A 53 -3.40 -14.43 4.08
N SER A 54 -3.52 -15.70 4.44
CA SER A 54 -3.11 -16.23 5.75
C SER A 54 -1.64 -15.98 6.11
N ILE A 55 -0.76 -15.79 5.11
CA ILE A 55 0.69 -15.55 5.27
C ILE A 55 1.04 -14.22 5.95
N HIS A 56 0.16 -13.21 5.93
CA HIS A 56 0.43 -11.94 6.60
C HIS A 56 0.39 -12.11 8.13
N PRO A 57 1.36 -11.61 8.91
CA PRO A 57 1.41 -11.89 10.35
C PRO A 57 0.23 -11.27 11.14
N GLN A 58 -0.29 -10.11 10.72
CA GLN A 58 -1.42 -9.46 11.40
C GLN A 58 -2.77 -9.93 10.86
N ALA A 59 -3.81 -9.84 11.70
CA ALA A 59 -5.19 -10.17 11.35
C ALA A 59 -5.84 -9.17 10.34
N THR A 60 -5.30 -7.95 10.25
CA THR A 60 -5.69 -6.95 9.24
C THR A 60 -4.49 -6.35 8.54
N TYR A 61 -4.69 -5.84 7.33
CA TYR A 61 -3.71 -5.14 6.51
C TYR A 61 -4.35 -3.93 5.82
N GLY A 62 -3.58 -2.88 5.56
CA GLY A 62 -4.09 -1.64 4.97
C GLY A 62 -3.34 -1.28 3.68
N ARG A 63 -4.07 -1.11 2.57
CA ARG A 63 -3.49 -0.81 1.25
C ARG A 63 -4.48 0.05 0.45
N CYS A 64 -3.97 1.03 -0.30
CA CYS A 64 -4.76 1.94 -1.15
C CYS A 64 -5.97 2.63 -0.46
N GLY A 65 -5.94 2.80 0.86
CA GLY A 65 -7.03 3.39 1.67
C GLY A 65 -7.99 2.37 2.30
N TYR A 66 -7.99 1.12 1.81
CA TYR A 66 -8.86 0.04 2.29
C TYR A 66 -8.20 -0.75 3.43
N ARG A 67 -9.01 -1.49 4.18
CA ARG A 67 -8.57 -2.46 5.21
C ARG A 67 -9.08 -3.86 4.90
N PHE A 68 -8.15 -4.78 4.67
CA PHE A 68 -8.43 -6.18 4.38
C PHE A 68 -8.22 -7.03 5.64
N ASN A 69 -8.96 -8.13 5.75
CA ASN A 69 -8.87 -9.09 6.85
C ASN A 69 -8.92 -10.54 6.32
N LYS A 70 -8.65 -11.52 7.17
CA LYS A 70 -8.54 -12.95 6.79
C LYS A 70 -9.88 -13.70 6.74
N GLU A 71 -10.94 -13.08 7.21
CA GLU A 71 -12.27 -13.69 7.36
C GLU A 71 -13.11 -13.38 6.11
N THR A 72 -13.34 -12.09 5.82
CA THR A 72 -14.15 -11.62 4.68
C THR A 72 -13.26 -11.11 3.54
N ALA A 73 -13.63 -11.40 2.30
CA ALA A 73 -13.18 -10.58 1.17
C ALA A 73 -13.83 -9.19 1.28
N VAL A 74 -13.18 -8.19 0.68
CA VAL A 74 -13.72 -6.85 0.48
C VAL A 74 -13.94 -6.68 -1.02
N GLU A 75 -15.19 -6.54 -1.43
CA GLU A 75 -15.54 -6.17 -2.80
C GLU A 75 -15.32 -4.66 -3.00
N ILE A 76 -14.66 -4.27 -4.09
CA ILE A 76 -14.42 -2.87 -4.46
C ILE A 76 -14.78 -2.71 -5.94
N ALA A 77 -15.63 -1.74 -6.28
CA ALA A 77 -16.00 -1.49 -7.66
C ALA A 77 -14.80 -1.01 -8.50
N ARG A 78 -14.73 -1.41 -9.77
CA ARG A 78 -13.68 -1.02 -10.72
C ARG A 78 -13.56 0.51 -10.88
N ALA A 79 -14.67 1.22 -10.70
CA ALA A 79 -14.76 2.68 -10.77
C ALA A 79 -14.21 3.39 -9.53
N ASP A 80 -14.10 2.72 -8.38
CA ASP A 80 -13.56 3.30 -7.13
C ASP A 80 -12.02 3.22 -7.06
N LEU A 81 -11.39 2.48 -7.98
CA LEU A 81 -9.94 2.26 -8.01
C LEU A 81 -9.30 2.85 -9.28
N THR A 82 -8.17 3.52 -9.11
CA THR A 82 -7.30 3.87 -10.24
C THR A 82 -6.52 2.66 -10.75
N ASP A 83 -6.04 2.74 -11.99
CA ASP A 83 -5.28 1.66 -12.62
C ASP A 83 -3.99 1.35 -11.83
N GLU A 84 -3.32 2.38 -11.32
CA GLU A 84 -2.17 2.24 -10.41
C GLU A 84 -2.53 1.52 -9.10
N GLN A 85 -3.71 1.77 -8.53
CA GLN A 85 -4.18 1.08 -7.33
C GLN A 85 -4.49 -0.39 -7.61
N ILE A 86 -5.12 -0.70 -8.75
CA ILE A 86 -5.38 -2.07 -9.22
C ILE A 86 -4.07 -2.83 -9.38
N ILE A 87 -3.10 -2.25 -10.09
CA ILE A 87 -1.75 -2.80 -10.26
C ILE A 87 -1.06 -2.99 -8.90
N THR A 88 -1.19 -2.04 -7.97
CA THR A 88 -0.60 -2.11 -6.62
C THR A 88 -1.24 -3.23 -5.78
N LEU A 89 -2.55 -3.45 -5.89
CA LEU A 89 -3.29 -4.46 -5.12
C LEU A 89 -3.12 -5.86 -5.70
N ALA A 90 -3.06 -6.00 -7.04
CA ALA A 90 -2.83 -7.26 -7.73
C ALA A 90 -1.39 -7.79 -7.55
N ASN A 91 -0.40 -6.89 -7.47
CA ASN A 91 1.00 -7.25 -7.20
C ASN A 91 1.32 -7.41 -5.71
N ASP A 92 0.36 -7.17 -4.79
CA ASP A 92 0.63 -7.27 -3.36
C ASP A 92 0.76 -8.74 -2.92
N PRO A 93 1.92 -9.16 -2.36
CA PRO A 93 2.12 -10.55 -2.01
C PRO A 93 1.15 -11.03 -0.92
N TYR A 94 0.65 -10.13 -0.06
CA TYR A 94 -0.25 -10.44 1.05
C TYR A 94 -1.74 -10.42 0.67
N LEU A 95 -2.12 -9.83 -0.47
CA LEU A 95 -3.52 -9.77 -0.90
C LEU A 95 -3.84 -10.82 -1.96
N GLU A 96 -4.94 -11.52 -1.77
CA GLU A 96 -5.60 -12.33 -2.79
C GLU A 96 -6.53 -11.39 -3.56
N PHE A 97 -6.38 -11.32 -4.88
CA PHE A 97 -7.02 -10.32 -5.74
C PHE A 97 -7.75 -11.03 -6.88
N VAL A 98 -9.08 -10.95 -6.89
CA VAL A 98 -9.95 -11.71 -7.80
C VAL A 98 -10.82 -10.73 -8.60
N PRO A 99 -10.70 -10.67 -9.94
CA PRO A 99 -11.58 -9.86 -10.77
C PRO A 99 -12.99 -10.46 -10.86
N VAL A 100 -13.99 -9.63 -10.63
CA VAL A 100 -15.42 -9.95 -10.79
C VAL A 100 -15.89 -9.39 -12.13
N VAL A 101 -16.60 -10.19 -12.93
CA VAL A 101 -17.06 -9.83 -14.28
C VAL A 101 -18.57 -10.05 -14.45
N GLU A 102 -19.22 -9.24 -15.29
CA GLU A 102 -20.61 -9.49 -15.72
C GLU A 102 -20.65 -10.73 -16.63
N GLY A 103 -20.84 -11.91 -16.05
CA GLY A 103 -20.83 -13.16 -16.83
C GLY A 103 -21.09 -14.47 -16.08
N ASN A 104 -21.72 -14.43 -14.90
CA ASN A 104 -21.98 -15.63 -14.09
C ASN A 104 -23.50 -15.79 -13.82
N ALA A 105 -24.18 -16.52 -14.72
CA ALA A 105 -25.63 -16.77 -14.73
C ALA A 105 -25.93 -18.16 -15.31
#